data_AF-O18560-F1
#
_entry.id   AF-O18560-F1
#
_cell.length_a   1.000
_cell.length_b   1.000
_cell.length_c   1.000
_cell.angle_alpha   90.00
_cell.angle_beta   90.00
_cell.angle_gamma   90.00
#
_symmetry.space_group_name_H-M   'P 1'
#
loop_
_entity.id
_entity.type
_entity.pdbx_description
1 polymer ?
#
loop_
_entity_poly.entity_id
_entity_poly.type
_entity_poly.pdbx_seq_one_letter_code
_entity_poly.pdbx_strand_id
1 'polypeptide(L)'
;MKIIILSVILAYCVTVNCQDACPVEAEPPSSTPTVPTSCEAKEGECIDTRCATCKRDILSDGLCENKPGKTCCRMCQYVIECRVEAAGYFRTFYGKRFNFQEPGKYVLARGTKGGDWSVTLTMENLDGQKGAVLTKTTLEVAGDVIDITQATADPITVNGGADPVIANPFTIGEVTIAVVEIPGFNITVIEFFKLIVIDILGGRSVRIAPDTANKGLISGICGNLEMNDADDFTTDADQLAIQPNINKEFDGCPFYGNPSDIEYCKGLMEPYRAVCRNNINFYYYTLSCAFAYCMGGEERAKHVLFDYVETCAAPETRGTCVLSGHTFYDTFDKARYQFQGPCKELLMAADCYWNTWDVKVSHRDVESYTEVEKVTIRKQSTVVDLIVDGKQVKVGGVDVSIPYSSENTSIYWQDGDILTTAILPEALVVKFNFKQLLVVHIRDPFDGKTCGICGNYNQDSTDDFFDAEGACALTPNPPGCTEEQKPEAERLCNSLFDSSIDEKCNVCYKPDRIARCMYEYCLRGQQGFCDHAWEFKKECYIKHGDTLEVPPECQ
;
A
#
# COMPACT_ATOMS: atom_id res chain seq x y z
N MET A 1 18.22 0.27 51.41
CA MET A 1 17.76 1.68 51.55
C MET A 1 18.97 2.59 51.39
N LYS A 2 19.03 3.43 50.34
CA LYS A 2 20.07 4.46 50.06
C LYS A 2 21.51 3.90 49.86
N ILE A 3 22.09 3.89 48.64
CA ILE A 3 22.70 4.97 47.82
C ILE A 3 24.25 4.81 47.81
N ILE A 4 24.95 5.49 46.87
CA ILE A 4 26.39 5.41 46.49
C ILE A 4 26.80 4.01 45.92
N ILE A 5 27.68 3.84 44.92
CA ILE A 5 28.63 4.74 44.22
C ILE A 5 28.70 4.38 42.72
N LEU A 6 28.75 5.35 41.80
CA LEU A 6 29.88 5.58 40.86
C LEU A 6 29.68 6.83 40.00
N SER A 7 30.77 7.58 39.79
CA SER A 7 30.84 8.74 38.89
C SER A 7 32.24 8.81 38.27
N VAL A 8 32.34 8.90 36.94
CA VAL A 8 33.53 9.43 36.26
C VAL A 8 33.08 10.26 35.07
N ILE A 9 33.42 11.55 35.08
CA ILE A 9 33.45 12.41 33.89
C ILE A 9 34.93 12.62 33.57
N LEU A 10 35.35 12.36 32.34
CA LEU A 10 36.64 12.78 31.82
C LEU A 10 36.54 12.96 30.30
N ALA A 11 37.10 14.06 29.80
CA ALA A 11 36.93 14.51 28.43
C ALA A 11 38.21 14.32 27.60
N TYR A 12 38.06 14.21 26.28
CA TYR A 12 39.15 14.44 25.33
C TYR A 12 38.63 15.20 24.11
N CYS A 13 39.26 16.33 23.79
CA CYS A 13 39.04 17.14 22.58
C CYS A 13 40.33 17.92 22.27
N VAL A 14 41.13 17.40 21.33
CA VAL A 14 42.47 17.87 20.90
C VAL A 14 42.66 17.31 19.47
N THR A 15 42.97 18.05 18.41
CA THR A 15 43.12 19.52 18.19
C THR A 15 42.50 19.84 16.79
N VAL A 16 42.78 20.87 15.95
CA VAL A 16 43.90 21.81 15.73
C VAL A 16 43.37 23.14 15.15
N ASN A 17 44.01 24.23 15.59
CA ASN A 17 44.24 25.59 15.05
C ASN A 17 43.60 25.99 13.69
N CYS A 18 43.17 27.24 13.50
CA CYS A 18 43.87 28.48 13.91
C CYS A 18 43.04 29.52 14.67
N GLN A 19 43.80 30.38 15.39
CA GLN A 19 43.35 31.67 15.89
C GLN A 19 43.71 32.76 14.86
N ASP A 20 42.84 33.76 14.71
CA ASP A 20 43.27 35.15 14.52
C ASP A 20 42.09 36.10 14.85
N ALA A 21 42.37 37.36 15.18
CA ALA A 21 41.36 38.29 15.71
C ALA A 21 40.68 39.12 14.62
N CYS A 22 39.35 39.17 14.62
CA CYS A 22 38.59 40.14 13.84
C CYS A 22 38.54 41.51 14.56
N PRO A 23 38.77 42.63 13.85
CA PRO A 23 38.66 43.97 14.42
C PRO A 23 37.20 44.43 14.60
N VAL A 24 37.05 45.59 15.25
CA VAL A 24 35.77 46.21 15.62
C VAL A 24 35.10 46.93 14.42
N GLU A 25 33.76 46.99 14.47
CA GLU A 25 32.86 47.83 13.66
C GLU A 25 32.76 47.56 12.14
N ALA A 26 31.72 46.80 11.79
CA ALA A 26 30.87 47.05 10.63
C ALA A 26 29.40 46.94 11.08
N GLU A 27 28.52 47.83 10.59
CA GLU A 27 27.11 47.84 10.96
C GLU A 27 26.35 46.60 10.43
N PRO A 28 25.30 46.13 11.13
CA PRO A 28 24.57 44.94 10.71
C PRO A 28 23.77 45.19 9.42
N PRO A 29 23.84 44.29 8.42
CA PRO A 29 22.92 44.31 7.29
C PRO A 29 21.47 44.15 7.78
N SER A 30 20.62 45.14 7.51
CA SER A 30 19.23 45.18 7.97
C SER A 30 18.30 44.32 7.09
N SER A 31 18.57 43.01 7.06
CA SER A 31 17.68 41.99 6.51
C SER A 31 17.44 40.88 7.54
N THR A 32 16.30 40.97 8.24
CA THR A 32 15.66 39.77 8.80
C THR A 32 15.50 38.74 7.67
N PRO A 33 15.95 37.48 7.83
CA PRO A 33 15.75 36.47 6.80
C PRO A 33 14.26 36.30 6.52
N THR A 34 13.84 36.52 5.27
CA THR A 34 12.43 36.40 4.89
C THR A 34 11.96 34.96 5.05
N VAL A 35 11.10 34.73 6.04
CA VAL A 35 10.35 33.49 6.18
C VAL A 35 9.45 33.33 4.95
N PRO A 36 9.49 32.19 4.24
CA PRO A 36 8.57 31.93 3.13
C PRO A 36 7.11 32.05 3.57
N THR A 37 6.30 32.81 2.83
CA THR A 37 4.89 33.06 3.16
C THR A 37 3.95 31.91 2.77
N SER A 38 4.45 30.91 2.05
CA SER A 38 3.88 29.56 1.98
C SER A 38 5.02 28.53 2.13
N CYS A 39 4.67 27.39 2.72
CA CYS A 39 5.54 26.23 2.94
C CYS A 39 4.90 24.96 2.35
N GLU A 40 4.25 25.08 1.19
CA GLU A 40 3.75 23.95 0.41
C GLU A 40 4.93 23.11 -0.14
N ALA A 41 4.88 21.81 0.11
CA ALA A 41 5.78 20.82 -0.46
C ALA A 41 4.96 19.86 -1.34
N LYS A 42 5.39 19.59 -2.57
CA LYS A 42 4.84 18.46 -3.34
C LYS A 42 5.40 17.15 -2.82
N GLU A 43 4.75 16.05 -3.20
CA GLU A 43 5.29 14.70 -3.01
C GLU A 43 6.70 14.59 -3.61
N GLY A 44 7.66 14.14 -2.80
CA GLY A 44 9.07 14.04 -3.20
C GLY A 44 9.90 15.31 -3.05
N GLU A 45 9.30 16.48 -2.78
CA GLU A 45 10.03 17.73 -2.56
C GLU A 45 10.64 17.82 -1.14
N CYS A 46 11.69 18.63 -1.02
CA CYS A 46 12.41 18.88 0.24
C CYS A 46 12.44 20.36 0.57
N ILE A 47 11.65 20.78 1.57
CA ILE A 47 11.59 22.14 2.10
C ILE A 47 12.73 22.42 3.09
N ASP A 48 12.97 23.68 3.44
CA ASP A 48 14.01 24.10 4.38
C ASP A 48 13.65 23.68 5.82
N THR A 49 14.62 23.21 6.62
CA THR A 49 14.40 22.85 8.05
C THR A 49 13.85 23.99 8.92
N ARG A 50 13.90 25.25 8.47
CA ARG A 50 13.30 26.42 9.14
C ARG A 50 11.79 26.54 8.90
N CYS A 51 11.24 25.79 7.95
CA CYS A 51 9.80 25.63 7.77
C CYS A 51 9.24 24.79 8.92
N ALA A 52 8.62 25.42 9.91
CA ALA A 52 8.08 24.72 11.07
C ALA A 52 6.98 23.73 10.67
N THR A 53 7.27 22.44 10.83
CA THR A 53 6.44 21.27 10.48
C THR A 53 6.01 21.18 9.00
N CYS A 54 6.61 20.23 8.27
CA CYS A 54 5.81 19.43 7.32
C CYS A 54 4.79 18.68 8.18
N LYS A 55 3.55 19.15 8.20
CA LYS A 55 2.48 18.50 8.98
C LYS A 55 2.14 17.15 8.34
N ARG A 56 1.89 16.14 9.17
CA ARG A 56 1.49 14.78 8.74
C ARG A 56 0.32 14.82 7.75
N ASP A 57 -0.59 15.78 7.97
CA ASP A 57 -1.72 16.22 7.15
C ASP A 57 -1.54 16.17 5.62
N ILE A 58 -0.32 16.38 5.10
CA ILE A 58 -0.08 16.54 3.66
C ILE A 58 0.03 15.18 2.94
N LEU A 59 0.30 14.07 3.63
CA LEU A 59 0.50 12.74 3.02
C LEU A 59 -0.03 11.62 3.95
N SER A 60 -1.04 10.88 3.48
CA SER A 60 -1.70 9.75 4.18
C SER A 60 -0.75 8.65 4.69
N ASP A 61 0.40 8.52 4.05
CA ASP A 61 1.40 7.50 4.38
C ASP A 61 2.79 8.14 4.62
N GLY A 62 2.84 9.46 4.81
CA GLY A 62 4.08 10.22 4.62
C GLY A 62 5.06 10.20 5.79
N LEU A 63 6.26 9.64 5.60
CA LEU A 63 7.40 9.97 6.46
C LEU A 63 8.09 11.25 5.97
N CYS A 64 8.55 12.03 6.94
CA CYS A 64 9.36 13.22 6.71
C CYS A 64 10.84 12.88 7.05
N GLU A 65 11.68 12.68 6.03
CA GLU A 65 13.12 12.43 6.19
C GLU A 65 13.85 13.78 6.36
N ASN A 66 14.53 13.98 7.49
CA ASN A 66 15.34 15.16 7.74
C ASN A 66 16.76 14.97 7.20
N LYS A 67 17.10 15.71 6.14
CA LYS A 67 18.45 15.84 5.57
C LYS A 67 19.11 17.12 6.10
N PRO A 68 20.45 17.28 6.05
CA PRO A 68 21.11 18.50 6.50
C PRO A 68 20.54 19.76 5.83
N GLY A 69 19.85 20.59 6.61
CA GLY A 69 19.19 21.81 6.16
C GLY A 69 17.82 21.65 5.47
N LYS A 70 17.30 20.42 5.30
CA LYS A 70 16.01 20.18 4.62
C LYS A 70 15.15 19.08 5.24
N THR A 71 13.83 19.22 5.17
CA THR A 71 12.85 18.17 5.47
C THR A 71 12.19 17.72 4.16
N CYS A 72 12.32 16.44 3.82
CA CYS A 72 11.76 15.82 2.62
C CYS A 72 10.52 15.01 2.96
N CYS A 73 9.40 15.24 2.27
CA CYS A 73 8.13 14.57 2.58
C CYS A 73 7.75 13.62 1.42
N ARG A 74 7.70 12.31 1.70
CA ARG A 74 7.37 11.23 0.72
C ARG A 74 6.34 10.30 1.33
N MET A 75 5.34 9.86 0.54
CA MET A 75 4.48 8.74 0.95
C MET A 75 5.34 7.50 1.15
N CYS A 76 5.15 6.74 2.23
CA CYS A 76 5.92 5.52 2.51
C CYS A 76 5.21 4.21 2.13
N GLN A 77 4.01 4.33 1.57
CA GLN A 77 3.35 3.26 0.86
C GLN A 77 2.81 3.84 -0.44
N TYR A 78 3.32 3.35 -1.58
CA TYR A 78 2.53 3.41 -2.81
C TYR A 78 1.50 2.28 -2.73
N VAL A 79 0.34 2.58 -2.16
CA VAL A 79 -0.86 1.78 -2.43
C VAL A 79 -1.15 1.94 -3.91
N ILE A 80 -0.87 0.87 -4.67
CA ILE A 80 -1.19 0.78 -6.09
C ILE A 80 -2.71 0.73 -6.21
N GLU A 81 -3.30 1.91 -6.34
CA GLU A 81 -4.72 2.09 -6.56
C GLU A 81 -4.95 3.21 -7.56
N CYS A 82 -5.81 2.93 -8.54
CA CYS A 82 -6.50 3.96 -9.28
C CYS A 82 -7.80 4.28 -8.53
N ARG A 83 -8.18 5.56 -8.47
CA ARG A 83 -9.42 6.00 -7.81
C ARG A 83 -10.11 7.06 -8.66
N VAL A 84 -11.44 7.03 -8.67
CA VAL A 84 -12.31 8.12 -9.11
C VAL A 84 -13.18 8.55 -7.94
N GLU A 85 -12.97 9.78 -7.47
CA GLU A 85 -13.70 10.43 -6.38
C GLU A 85 -14.99 11.08 -6.93
N ALA A 86 -16.02 11.22 -6.09
CA ALA A 86 -17.40 11.58 -6.49
C ALA A 86 -17.56 12.87 -7.33
N ALA A 87 -16.59 13.78 -7.29
CA ALA A 87 -16.57 15.01 -8.08
C ALA A 87 -16.05 14.85 -9.52
N GLY A 88 -15.56 13.68 -9.91
CA GLY A 88 -14.81 13.48 -11.15
C GLY A 88 -13.32 13.85 -11.02
N TYR A 89 -12.74 13.65 -9.83
CA TYR A 89 -11.28 13.60 -9.68
C TYR A 89 -10.80 12.17 -9.88
N PHE A 90 -9.73 12.02 -10.63
CA PHE A 90 -9.11 10.76 -10.99
C PHE A 90 -7.69 10.73 -10.40
N ARG A 91 -7.27 9.53 -9.98
CA ARG A 91 -5.90 9.20 -9.53
C ARG A 91 -5.45 7.99 -10.34
N THR A 92 -4.34 8.08 -11.09
CA THR A 92 -3.74 6.91 -11.76
C THR A 92 -3.10 5.97 -10.74
N PHE A 93 -2.72 4.74 -11.15
CA PHE A 93 -2.18 3.73 -10.23
C PHE A 93 -0.97 4.17 -9.40
N TYR A 94 -0.20 5.16 -9.88
CA TYR A 94 0.95 5.74 -9.18
C TYR A 94 0.72 7.19 -8.71
N GLY A 95 -0.54 7.58 -8.54
CA GLY A 95 -0.91 8.77 -7.78
C GLY A 95 -1.13 10.05 -8.57
N LYS A 96 -0.94 10.05 -9.90
CA LYS A 96 -1.14 11.24 -10.74
C LYS A 96 -2.59 11.70 -10.64
N ARG A 97 -2.81 12.90 -10.09
CA ARG A 97 -4.14 13.49 -9.87
C ARG A 97 -4.57 14.37 -11.03
N PHE A 98 -5.81 14.20 -11.47
CA PHE A 98 -6.39 14.98 -12.55
C PHE A 98 -7.92 15.06 -12.48
N ASN A 99 -8.53 15.95 -13.25
CA ASN A 99 -9.96 15.94 -13.53
C ASN A 99 -10.24 16.29 -15.00
N PHE A 100 -11.42 15.88 -15.45
CA PHE A 100 -12.08 16.27 -16.69
C PHE A 100 -13.60 16.16 -16.43
N GLN A 101 -14.45 16.79 -17.25
CA GLN A 101 -15.84 17.09 -16.89
C GLN A 101 -16.84 16.90 -18.05
N GLU A 102 -16.38 16.29 -19.12
CA GLU A 102 -17.15 15.96 -20.32
C GLU A 102 -18.12 14.78 -20.06
N PRO A 103 -19.36 14.85 -20.55
CA PRO A 103 -20.25 13.70 -20.53
C PRO A 103 -19.83 12.68 -21.58
N GLY A 104 -19.87 11.40 -21.23
CA GLY A 104 -19.40 10.31 -22.10
C GLY A 104 -19.29 8.96 -21.40
N LYS A 105 -18.72 7.99 -22.12
CA LYS A 105 -18.29 6.71 -21.56
C LYS A 105 -16.78 6.58 -21.69
N TYR A 106 -16.15 6.04 -20.66
CA TYR A 106 -14.71 6.12 -20.46
C TYR A 106 -14.16 4.85 -19.82
N VAL A 107 -13.21 4.16 -20.45
CA VAL A 107 -12.55 2.98 -19.89
C VAL A 107 -11.56 3.44 -18.81
N LEU A 108 -11.91 3.16 -17.56
CA LEU A 108 -11.08 3.42 -16.39
C LEU A 108 -9.86 2.50 -16.40
N ALA A 109 -10.09 1.20 -16.53
CA ALA A 109 -9.04 0.20 -16.76
C ALA A 109 -9.58 -1.01 -17.56
N ARG A 110 -8.71 -1.69 -18.30
CA ARG A 110 -9.00 -2.94 -19.03
C ARG A 110 -7.77 -3.82 -19.20
N GLY A 111 -7.97 -5.10 -19.48
CA GLY A 111 -6.89 -6.01 -19.88
C GLY A 111 -6.40 -5.73 -21.32
N THR A 112 -5.08 -5.87 -21.56
CA THR A 112 -4.48 -5.62 -22.89
C THR A 112 -3.91 -6.86 -23.59
N LYS A 113 -3.63 -7.94 -22.85
CA LYS A 113 -3.00 -9.17 -23.38
C LYS A 113 -3.70 -10.41 -22.85
N GLY A 114 -4.89 -10.70 -23.41
CA GLY A 114 -5.71 -11.87 -23.03
C GLY A 114 -6.55 -11.68 -21.75
N GLY A 115 -6.56 -10.48 -21.16
CA GLY A 115 -7.53 -10.13 -20.12
C GLY A 115 -8.83 -9.68 -20.77
N ASP A 116 -9.82 -10.56 -20.83
CA ASP A 116 -11.15 -10.27 -21.36
C ASP A 116 -12.00 -9.56 -20.29
N TRP A 117 -11.61 -8.34 -19.93
CA TRP A 117 -12.27 -7.53 -18.91
C TRP A 117 -12.10 -6.03 -19.13
N SER A 118 -13.09 -5.24 -18.69
CA SER A 118 -12.99 -3.79 -18.56
C SER A 118 -13.80 -3.24 -17.38
N VAL A 119 -13.37 -2.08 -16.86
CA VAL A 119 -14.16 -1.20 -15.98
C VAL A 119 -14.38 0.10 -16.74
N THR A 120 -15.63 0.39 -17.05
CA THR A 120 -16.08 1.57 -17.82
C THR A 120 -16.95 2.45 -16.94
N LEU A 121 -16.70 3.76 -16.98
CA LEU A 121 -17.48 4.78 -16.29
C LEU A 121 -18.45 5.44 -17.28
N THR A 122 -19.64 5.79 -16.81
CA THR A 122 -20.57 6.67 -17.52
C THR A 122 -20.65 7.99 -16.76
N MET A 123 -20.27 9.06 -17.44
CA MET A 123 -20.28 10.44 -16.93
C MET A 123 -21.43 11.20 -17.61
N GLU A 124 -22.34 11.78 -16.83
CA GLU A 124 -23.52 12.48 -17.36
C GLU A 124 -23.71 13.84 -16.68
N ASN A 125 -24.24 14.82 -17.42
CA ASN A 125 -24.58 16.14 -16.87
C ASN A 125 -25.86 16.03 -16.02
N LEU A 126 -25.87 16.67 -14.84
CA LEU A 126 -27.09 16.81 -14.03
C LEU A 126 -27.77 18.16 -14.27
N ASP A 127 -29.10 18.16 -14.29
CA ASP A 127 -29.90 19.39 -14.41
C ASP A 127 -29.55 20.40 -13.30
N GLY A 128 -29.20 21.62 -13.70
CA GLY A 128 -28.83 22.70 -12.78
C GLY A 128 -27.40 22.66 -12.24
N GLN A 129 -26.56 21.69 -12.64
CA GLN A 129 -25.14 21.63 -12.29
C GLN A 129 -24.26 21.87 -13.53
N LYS A 130 -23.00 22.27 -13.31
CA LYS A 130 -21.98 22.38 -14.35
C LYS A 130 -21.28 21.03 -14.55
N GLY A 131 -21.05 20.66 -15.82
CA GLY A 131 -20.26 19.49 -16.19
C GLY A 131 -20.86 18.14 -15.75
N ALA A 132 -20.16 17.07 -16.11
CA ALA A 132 -20.60 15.71 -15.85
C ALA A 132 -20.18 15.18 -14.47
N VAL A 133 -20.94 14.21 -13.97
CA VAL A 133 -20.63 13.42 -12.76
C VAL A 133 -20.76 11.92 -13.08
N LEU A 134 -20.17 11.08 -12.24
CA LEU A 134 -20.28 9.63 -12.34
C LEU A 134 -21.71 9.18 -11.99
N THR A 135 -22.45 8.64 -12.96
CA THR A 135 -23.82 8.12 -12.75
C THR A 135 -23.90 6.60 -12.81
N LYS A 136 -22.94 5.93 -13.46
CA LYS A 136 -22.91 4.46 -13.57
C LYS A 136 -21.51 3.92 -13.78
N THR A 137 -21.22 2.79 -13.17
CA THR A 137 -20.01 1.98 -13.38
C THR A 137 -20.44 0.67 -14.04
N THR A 138 -19.81 0.30 -15.14
CA THR A 138 -20.03 -0.95 -15.86
C THR A 138 -18.75 -1.77 -15.81
N LEU A 139 -18.84 -3.00 -15.30
CA LEU A 139 -17.82 -4.02 -15.46
C LEU A 139 -18.23 -4.95 -16.60
N GLU A 140 -17.28 -5.31 -17.46
CA GLU A 140 -17.39 -6.40 -18.42
C GLU A 140 -16.32 -7.46 -18.08
N VAL A 141 -16.69 -8.73 -18.04
CA VAL A 141 -15.79 -9.88 -17.79
C VAL A 141 -16.24 -11.06 -18.66
N ALA A 142 -15.37 -11.55 -19.53
CA ALA A 142 -15.60 -12.71 -20.40
C ALA A 142 -16.92 -12.66 -21.21
N GLY A 143 -17.39 -11.45 -21.54
CA GLY A 143 -18.65 -11.18 -22.26
C GLY A 143 -19.90 -11.03 -21.38
N ASP A 144 -19.82 -11.28 -20.08
CA ASP A 144 -20.87 -10.95 -19.11
C ASP A 144 -20.69 -9.52 -18.58
N VAL A 145 -21.80 -8.83 -18.27
CA VAL A 145 -21.83 -7.42 -17.91
C VAL A 145 -22.48 -7.20 -16.54
N ILE A 146 -21.75 -6.59 -15.61
CA ILE A 146 -22.24 -6.18 -14.29
C ILE A 146 -22.35 -4.64 -14.28
N ASP A 147 -23.57 -4.16 -14.15
CA ASP A 147 -23.94 -2.75 -14.27
C ASP A 147 -24.36 -2.19 -12.90
N ILE A 148 -23.59 -1.22 -12.39
CA ILE A 148 -23.73 -0.65 -11.05
C ILE A 148 -24.13 0.83 -11.15
N THR A 149 -25.37 1.12 -10.78
CA THR A 149 -26.02 2.43 -10.95
C THR A 149 -25.91 3.26 -9.68
N GLN A 150 -25.25 4.41 -9.78
CA GLN A 150 -24.88 5.22 -8.63
C GLN A 150 -26.09 5.86 -7.93
N ALA A 151 -26.00 6.02 -6.60
CA ALA A 151 -27.02 6.63 -5.74
C ALA A 151 -28.45 6.02 -5.84
N THR A 152 -28.58 4.73 -6.15
CA THR A 152 -29.85 3.99 -6.14
C THR A 152 -29.93 2.97 -4.99
N ALA A 153 -31.15 2.53 -4.63
CA ALA A 153 -31.38 1.63 -3.50
C ALA A 153 -30.93 0.19 -3.77
N ASP A 154 -31.18 -0.30 -4.98
CA ASP A 154 -30.77 -1.62 -5.49
C ASP A 154 -29.80 -1.38 -6.66
N PRO A 155 -28.50 -1.07 -6.40
CA PRO A 155 -27.63 -0.48 -7.42
C PRO A 155 -27.07 -1.46 -8.44
N ILE A 156 -27.03 -2.77 -8.13
CA ILE A 156 -26.38 -3.79 -8.96
C ILE A 156 -27.41 -4.46 -9.87
N THR A 157 -27.08 -4.56 -11.16
CA THR A 157 -27.82 -5.34 -12.17
C THR A 157 -26.84 -6.17 -12.99
N VAL A 158 -27.22 -7.40 -13.37
CA VAL A 158 -26.33 -8.30 -14.13
C VAL A 158 -27.01 -8.68 -15.43
N ASN A 159 -26.33 -8.46 -16.56
CA ASN A 159 -26.83 -8.66 -17.92
C ASN A 159 -28.21 -8.01 -18.19
N GLY A 160 -28.50 -6.88 -17.53
CA GLY A 160 -29.78 -6.18 -17.61
C GLY A 160 -30.95 -6.84 -16.87
N GLY A 161 -30.71 -7.91 -16.12
CA GLY A 161 -31.67 -8.53 -15.20
C GLY A 161 -31.71 -7.85 -13.83
N ALA A 162 -32.87 -7.89 -13.18
CA ALA A 162 -32.99 -7.62 -11.74
C ALA A 162 -32.46 -8.82 -10.95
N ASP A 163 -31.83 -8.54 -9.80
CA ASP A 163 -31.01 -9.47 -9.00
C ASP A 163 -31.53 -10.92 -8.92
N PRO A 164 -30.93 -11.86 -9.67
CA PRO A 164 -31.10 -13.28 -9.41
C PRO A 164 -30.08 -13.69 -8.35
N VAL A 165 -30.51 -14.15 -7.17
CA VAL A 165 -29.62 -14.54 -6.04
C VAL A 165 -28.41 -15.35 -6.51
N ILE A 166 -27.26 -14.67 -6.69
CA ILE A 166 -26.05 -15.28 -7.24
C ILE A 166 -25.34 -16.00 -6.09
N ALA A 167 -24.91 -17.25 -6.33
CA ALA A 167 -24.02 -17.92 -5.39
C ALA A 167 -22.72 -17.10 -5.25
N ASN A 168 -22.24 -16.92 -4.02
CA ASN A 168 -21.07 -16.08 -3.75
C ASN A 168 -19.97 -16.93 -3.10
N PRO A 169 -18.80 -17.13 -3.75
CA PRO A 169 -18.44 -16.66 -5.09
C PRO A 169 -19.16 -17.42 -6.22
N PHE A 170 -19.10 -16.87 -7.44
CA PHE A 170 -19.55 -17.51 -8.69
C PHE A 170 -18.43 -17.54 -9.73
N THR A 171 -18.58 -18.33 -10.80
CA THR A 171 -17.58 -18.45 -11.87
C THR A 171 -18.22 -18.20 -13.24
N ILE A 172 -17.60 -17.33 -14.03
CA ILE A 172 -17.92 -17.02 -15.42
C ILE A 172 -16.72 -17.48 -16.28
N GLY A 173 -16.92 -18.49 -17.13
CA GLY A 173 -15.82 -19.07 -17.91
C GLY A 173 -14.73 -19.67 -17.02
N GLU A 174 -13.51 -19.11 -17.09
CA GLU A 174 -12.38 -19.46 -16.19
C GLU A 174 -12.18 -18.44 -15.04
N VAL A 175 -13.05 -17.44 -14.93
CA VAL A 175 -12.96 -16.34 -13.96
C VAL A 175 -13.95 -16.54 -12.82
N THR A 176 -13.44 -16.81 -11.61
CA THR A 176 -14.24 -16.66 -10.38
C THR A 176 -14.42 -15.18 -10.04
N ILE A 177 -15.55 -14.83 -9.46
CA ILE A 177 -15.91 -13.51 -8.93
C ILE A 177 -16.46 -13.68 -7.51
N ALA A 178 -15.99 -12.85 -6.59
CA ALA A 178 -16.55 -12.68 -5.26
C ALA A 178 -17.31 -11.34 -5.15
N VAL A 179 -18.32 -11.29 -4.28
CA VAL A 179 -19.06 -10.06 -3.94
C VAL A 179 -19.10 -9.94 -2.43
N VAL A 180 -18.13 -9.23 -1.85
CA VAL A 180 -18.06 -9.02 -0.39
C VAL A 180 -18.77 -7.73 -0.02
N GLU A 181 -20.05 -7.84 0.34
CA GLU A 181 -20.77 -6.75 1.00
C GLU A 181 -20.23 -6.55 2.42
N ILE A 182 -19.96 -5.30 2.80
CA ILE A 182 -19.50 -4.94 4.14
C ILE A 182 -20.56 -4.04 4.77
N PRO A 183 -21.11 -4.34 5.96
CA PRO A 183 -22.19 -3.56 6.55
C PRO A 183 -21.85 -2.06 6.69
N GLY A 184 -22.50 -1.22 5.88
CA GLY A 184 -22.24 0.23 5.78
C GLY A 184 -21.54 0.67 4.48
N PHE A 185 -21.04 -0.25 3.65
CA PHE A 185 -20.32 0.03 2.42
C PHE A 185 -20.74 -0.93 1.29
N ASN A 186 -21.25 -0.37 0.19
CA ASN A 186 -21.75 -1.11 -0.98
C ASN A 186 -20.61 -1.65 -1.89
N ILE A 187 -19.64 -2.32 -1.27
CA ILE A 187 -18.41 -2.83 -1.90
C ILE A 187 -18.68 -4.15 -2.62
N THR A 188 -17.86 -4.48 -3.62
CA THR A 188 -17.97 -5.69 -4.43
C THR A 188 -16.57 -6.14 -4.88
N VAL A 189 -15.91 -6.94 -4.04
CA VAL A 189 -14.50 -7.38 -4.21
C VAL A 189 -14.36 -8.42 -5.33
N ILE A 190 -14.41 -7.98 -6.58
CA ILE A 190 -14.28 -8.84 -7.78
C ILE A 190 -12.82 -9.24 -8.01
N GLU A 191 -12.26 -10.13 -7.19
CA GLU A 191 -10.98 -10.77 -7.51
C GLU A 191 -11.16 -11.74 -8.69
N PHE A 192 -10.47 -11.44 -9.79
CA PHE A 192 -10.27 -12.32 -10.94
C PHE A 192 -8.78 -12.43 -11.33
N PHE A 193 -8.49 -13.21 -12.38
CA PHE A 193 -7.17 -13.50 -12.97
C PHE A 193 -6.04 -12.52 -12.58
N LYS A 194 -5.05 -13.03 -11.84
CA LYS A 194 -3.90 -12.29 -11.27
C LYS A 194 -4.26 -11.21 -10.24
N LEU A 195 -5.35 -11.37 -9.48
CA LEU A 195 -5.78 -10.48 -8.40
C LEU A 195 -5.90 -9.02 -8.85
N ILE A 196 -7.08 -8.65 -9.31
CA ILE A 196 -7.50 -7.25 -9.40
C ILE A 196 -8.63 -7.08 -8.40
N VAL A 197 -8.57 -6.08 -7.52
CA VAL A 197 -9.69 -5.75 -6.64
C VAL A 197 -10.33 -4.46 -7.10
N ILE A 198 -11.66 -4.45 -7.15
CA ILE A 198 -12.46 -3.27 -7.42
C ILE A 198 -13.25 -2.98 -6.13
N ASP A 199 -13.17 -1.74 -5.63
CA ASP A 199 -13.97 -1.29 -4.48
C ASP A 199 -14.88 -0.14 -4.95
N ILE A 200 -16.18 -0.23 -4.66
CA ILE A 200 -17.16 0.83 -4.97
C ILE A 200 -17.73 1.33 -3.65
N LEU A 201 -17.58 2.62 -3.38
CA LEU A 201 -17.87 3.22 -2.08
C LEU A 201 -19.11 4.12 -2.20
N GLY A 202 -20.16 3.77 -1.46
CA GLY A 202 -21.45 4.49 -1.41
C GLY A 202 -22.19 4.63 -2.75
N GLY A 203 -21.73 3.94 -3.79
CA GLY A 203 -22.09 4.24 -5.17
C GLY A 203 -21.66 5.66 -5.61
N ARG A 204 -20.48 6.13 -5.20
CA ARG A 204 -19.95 7.48 -5.51
C ARG A 204 -18.48 7.48 -5.90
N SER A 205 -17.63 6.69 -5.24
CA SER A 205 -16.24 6.48 -5.62
C SER A 205 -16.05 5.08 -6.22
N VAL A 206 -15.16 4.97 -7.22
CA VAL A 206 -14.68 3.70 -7.80
C VAL A 206 -13.18 3.60 -7.59
N ARG A 207 -12.71 2.48 -7.08
CA ARG A 207 -11.29 2.18 -6.88
C ARG A 207 -10.93 0.89 -7.58
N ILE A 208 -9.76 0.84 -8.20
CA ILE A 208 -9.18 -0.37 -8.79
C ILE A 208 -7.77 -0.53 -8.21
N ALA A 209 -7.55 -1.62 -7.48
CA ALA A 209 -6.28 -1.99 -6.85
C ALA A 209 -5.78 -3.31 -7.46
N PRO A 210 -5.04 -3.27 -8.59
CA PRO A 210 -4.47 -4.44 -9.23
C PRO A 210 -3.22 -4.91 -8.50
N ASP A 211 -2.96 -6.22 -8.55
CA ASP A 211 -1.68 -6.76 -8.11
C ASP A 211 -0.56 -6.50 -9.13
N THR A 212 0.70 -6.42 -8.67
CA THR A 212 1.87 -6.10 -9.50
C THR A 212 2.15 -7.12 -10.59
N ALA A 213 1.60 -8.34 -10.49
CA ALA A 213 1.57 -9.33 -11.57
C ALA A 213 0.89 -8.84 -12.87
N ASN A 214 0.17 -7.73 -12.83
CA ASN A 214 -0.54 -7.10 -13.96
C ASN A 214 0.26 -5.98 -14.67
N LYS A 215 1.53 -5.74 -14.29
CA LYS A 215 2.39 -4.71 -14.90
C LYS A 215 2.50 -4.88 -16.42
N GLY A 216 2.19 -3.83 -17.18
CA GLY A 216 2.16 -3.87 -18.64
C GLY A 216 1.06 -4.77 -19.24
N LEU A 217 0.06 -5.18 -18.45
CA LEU A 217 -1.11 -5.97 -18.87
C LEU A 217 -2.44 -5.20 -18.75
N ILE A 218 -2.39 -3.96 -18.25
CA ILE A 218 -3.54 -3.06 -18.09
C ILE A 218 -3.35 -1.82 -18.98
N SER A 219 -4.45 -1.27 -19.51
CA SER A 219 -4.49 0.13 -20.01
C SER A 219 -5.80 0.80 -19.60
N GLY A 220 -5.89 2.11 -19.81
CA GLY A 220 -7.08 2.92 -19.55
C GLY A 220 -6.71 4.26 -18.93
N ILE A 221 -7.71 4.99 -18.45
CA ILE A 221 -7.55 6.28 -17.76
C ILE A 221 -6.75 6.16 -16.45
N CYS A 222 -6.66 4.96 -15.86
CA CYS A 222 -5.80 4.64 -14.72
C CYS A 222 -4.30 4.55 -15.01
N GLY A 223 -3.87 4.59 -16.28
CA GLY A 223 -2.49 4.34 -16.69
C GLY A 223 -2.22 2.89 -17.15
N ASN A 224 -0.93 2.55 -17.26
CA ASN A 224 -0.41 1.27 -17.79
C ASN A 224 0.18 0.30 -16.74
N LEU A 225 0.27 0.76 -15.48
CA LEU A 225 0.91 0.08 -14.36
C LEU A 225 2.46 -0.05 -14.46
N GLU A 226 3.16 0.92 -15.08
CA GLU A 226 4.61 0.87 -15.33
C GLU A 226 5.50 1.84 -14.52
N MET A 227 5.00 2.42 -13.42
CA MET A 227 5.70 3.38 -12.51
C MET A 227 6.16 4.71 -13.11
N ASN A 228 5.92 4.93 -14.39
CA ASN A 228 6.10 6.22 -15.04
C ASN A 228 4.74 6.90 -15.21
N ASP A 229 4.60 8.15 -14.76
CA ASP A 229 3.36 8.91 -14.95
C ASP A 229 3.34 9.66 -16.30
N ALA A 230 4.48 9.78 -16.99
CA ALA A 230 4.59 10.62 -18.19
C ALA A 230 3.78 10.10 -19.39
N ASP A 231 3.55 8.78 -19.49
CA ASP A 231 2.79 8.13 -20.57
C ASP A 231 1.38 7.64 -20.18
N ASP A 232 0.94 7.91 -18.93
CA ASP A 232 -0.42 7.63 -18.41
C ASP A 232 -1.56 8.18 -19.30
N PHE A 233 -1.28 9.14 -20.19
CA PHE A 233 -2.26 9.78 -21.08
C PHE A 233 -1.92 9.74 -22.57
N THR A 234 -0.94 8.95 -23.01
CA THR A 234 -0.39 9.05 -24.39
C THR A 234 -0.62 7.82 -25.28
N THR A 235 -1.30 6.78 -24.79
CA THR A 235 -1.30 5.45 -25.43
C THR A 235 -2.68 4.94 -25.85
N ASP A 236 -3.76 5.34 -25.15
CA ASP A 236 -5.12 4.85 -25.40
C ASP A 236 -6.04 5.88 -26.06
N ALA A 237 -7.09 5.44 -26.75
CA ALA A 237 -8.03 6.32 -27.44
C ALA A 237 -8.81 7.22 -26.46
N ASP A 238 -9.24 6.66 -25.33
CA ASP A 238 -9.96 7.40 -24.29
C ASP A 238 -9.05 8.39 -23.57
N GLN A 239 -7.78 8.01 -23.32
CA GLN A 239 -6.75 8.92 -22.80
C GLN A 239 -6.57 10.13 -23.73
N LEU A 240 -6.41 9.88 -25.04
CA LEU A 240 -6.25 10.93 -26.06
C LEU A 240 -7.51 11.78 -26.24
N ALA A 241 -8.70 11.26 -25.93
CA ALA A 241 -9.95 12.01 -25.96
C ALA A 241 -10.07 13.00 -24.79
N ILE A 242 -9.64 12.62 -23.58
CA ILE A 242 -9.66 13.51 -22.40
C ILE A 242 -8.45 14.45 -22.31
N GLN A 243 -7.28 14.03 -22.84
CA GLN A 243 -6.01 14.76 -22.73
C GLN A 243 -6.11 16.26 -23.07
N PRO A 244 -6.86 16.72 -24.11
CA PRO A 244 -7.00 18.13 -24.41
C PRO A 244 -7.61 18.97 -23.27
N ASN A 245 -8.38 18.37 -22.36
CA ASN A 245 -9.16 19.09 -21.35
C ASN A 245 -8.78 18.76 -19.89
N ILE A 246 -7.87 17.81 -19.68
CA ILE A 246 -7.28 17.48 -18.36
C ILE A 246 -6.85 18.77 -17.62
N ASN A 247 -7.34 18.92 -16.39
CA ASN A 247 -6.98 19.97 -15.43
C ASN A 247 -7.19 21.41 -15.94
N LYS A 248 -8.01 21.62 -16.97
CA LYS A 248 -8.41 22.96 -17.40
C LYS A 248 -9.45 23.56 -16.47
N GLU A 249 -9.53 24.90 -16.50
CA GLU A 249 -10.66 25.62 -15.93
C GLU A 249 -11.94 25.27 -16.73
N PHE A 250 -12.98 24.82 -16.02
CA PHE A 250 -14.27 24.46 -16.61
C PHE A 250 -15.34 25.43 -16.12
N ASP A 251 -15.92 26.22 -17.03
CA ASP A 251 -17.00 27.19 -16.75
C ASP A 251 -16.72 28.08 -15.51
N GLY A 252 -15.51 28.64 -15.42
CA GLY A 252 -15.07 29.49 -14.30
C GLY A 252 -14.61 28.73 -13.05
N CYS A 253 -14.50 27.40 -13.09
CA CYS A 253 -14.03 26.57 -11.99
C CYS A 253 -12.60 26.05 -12.26
N PRO A 254 -11.56 26.56 -11.57
CA PRO A 254 -10.18 26.11 -11.77
C PRO A 254 -9.93 24.75 -11.11
N PHE A 255 -8.89 24.03 -11.54
CA PHE A 255 -8.56 22.65 -11.12
C PHE A 255 -8.49 22.38 -9.59
N TYR A 256 -8.35 23.42 -8.76
CA TYR A 256 -8.28 23.30 -7.30
C TYR A 256 -9.47 23.95 -6.55
N GLY A 257 -10.51 24.38 -7.28
CA GLY A 257 -11.57 25.23 -6.75
C GLY A 257 -11.10 26.66 -6.44
N ASN A 258 -12.02 27.56 -6.09
CA ASN A 258 -11.63 28.93 -5.73
C ASN A 258 -11.14 28.98 -4.26
N PRO A 259 -10.29 29.95 -3.87
CA PRO A 259 -9.80 30.07 -2.49
C PRO A 259 -10.91 30.20 -1.42
N SER A 260 -12.06 30.78 -1.78
CA SER A 260 -13.28 30.81 -0.95
C SER A 260 -13.85 29.43 -0.68
N ASP A 261 -13.86 28.59 -1.71
CA ASP A 261 -14.54 27.30 -1.76
C ASP A 261 -13.69 26.25 -1.03
N ILE A 262 -12.36 26.38 -1.15
CA ILE A 262 -11.36 25.67 -0.34
C ILE A 262 -11.60 25.93 1.15
N GLU A 263 -11.79 27.18 1.57
CA GLU A 263 -11.98 27.51 3.00
C GLU A 263 -13.33 27.02 3.54
N TYR A 264 -14.39 27.10 2.73
CA TYR A 264 -15.68 26.46 3.04
C TYR A 264 -15.53 24.94 3.22
N CYS A 265 -14.85 24.26 2.29
CA CYS A 265 -14.69 22.81 2.32
C CYS A 265 -13.81 22.31 3.46
N LYS A 266 -12.78 23.06 3.90
CA LYS A 266 -12.07 22.76 5.17
C LYS A 266 -13.06 22.75 6.33
N GLY A 267 -13.85 23.82 6.49
CA GLY A 267 -14.83 23.93 7.57
C GLY A 267 -15.90 22.84 7.55
N LEU A 268 -16.26 22.36 6.35
CA LEU A 268 -17.21 21.26 6.15
C LEU A 268 -16.63 19.89 6.55
N MET A 269 -15.33 19.65 6.31
CA MET A 269 -14.68 18.35 6.52
C MET A 269 -13.98 18.20 7.88
N GLU A 270 -13.47 19.29 8.47
CA GLU A 270 -12.69 19.28 9.73
C GLU A 270 -13.37 18.52 10.90
N PRO A 271 -14.71 18.55 11.08
CA PRO A 271 -15.36 17.80 12.16
C PRO A 271 -15.16 16.27 12.10
N TYR A 272 -14.99 15.70 10.91
CA TYR A 272 -14.84 14.25 10.71
C TYR A 272 -13.38 13.80 10.84
N ARG A 273 -12.44 14.71 10.58
CA ARG A 273 -11.00 14.46 10.59
C ARG A 273 -10.48 13.89 11.92
N ALA A 274 -11.06 14.31 13.05
CA ALA A 274 -10.66 13.86 14.38
C ALA A 274 -11.25 12.49 14.79
N VAL A 275 -12.16 11.92 13.99
CA VAL A 275 -12.77 10.59 14.19
C VAL A 275 -12.49 9.64 13.03
N CYS A 276 -11.57 10.01 12.13
CA CYS A 276 -11.17 9.21 10.99
C CYS A 276 -10.33 8.00 11.45
N ARG A 277 -10.67 6.81 10.93
CA ARG A 277 -9.86 5.60 11.14
C ARG A 277 -8.67 5.62 10.18
N ASN A 278 -9.00 5.54 8.89
CA ASN A 278 -8.04 5.64 7.81
C ASN A 278 -7.29 6.98 7.87
N ASN A 279 -5.96 6.92 7.74
CA ASN A 279 -5.16 8.13 7.56
C ASN A 279 -5.40 8.67 6.14
N ILE A 280 -6.41 9.53 5.97
CA ILE A 280 -6.78 10.09 4.68
C ILE A 280 -6.15 11.46 4.48
N ASN A 281 -5.72 11.73 3.25
CA ASN A 281 -5.28 13.05 2.82
C ASN A 281 -6.45 14.05 2.80
N PHE A 282 -6.67 14.69 3.94
CA PHE A 282 -7.67 15.73 4.17
C PHE A 282 -7.56 16.90 3.18
N TYR A 283 -6.33 17.26 2.79
CA TYR A 283 -6.07 18.35 1.86
C TYR A 283 -6.60 18.02 0.45
N TYR A 284 -6.39 16.79 -0.05
CA TYR A 284 -6.94 16.41 -1.36
C TYR A 284 -8.48 16.38 -1.37
N TYR A 285 -9.14 15.81 -0.36
CA TYR A 285 -10.61 15.85 -0.29
C TYR A 285 -11.15 17.28 -0.17
N THR A 286 -10.44 18.18 0.52
CA THR A 286 -10.76 19.62 0.56
C THR A 286 -10.76 20.24 -0.85
N LEU A 287 -9.74 19.95 -1.67
CA LEU A 287 -9.65 20.44 -3.05
C LEU A 287 -10.74 19.85 -3.95
N SER A 288 -11.00 18.54 -3.84
CA SER A 288 -12.06 17.87 -4.58
C SER A 288 -13.44 18.45 -4.24
N CYS A 289 -13.67 18.77 -2.97
CA CYS A 289 -14.87 19.47 -2.50
C CYS A 289 -14.94 20.91 -3.03
N ALA A 290 -13.85 21.67 -3.03
CA ALA A 290 -13.83 23.06 -3.47
C ALA A 290 -14.20 23.21 -4.95
N PHE A 291 -13.68 22.33 -5.79
CA PHE A 291 -14.06 22.25 -7.20
C PHE A 291 -15.51 21.79 -7.37
N ALA A 292 -15.94 20.76 -6.64
CA ALA A 292 -17.34 20.31 -6.63
C ALA A 292 -18.31 21.44 -6.25
N TYR A 293 -17.95 22.25 -5.25
CA TYR A 293 -18.72 23.41 -4.83
C TYR A 293 -18.84 24.47 -5.93
N CYS A 294 -17.75 24.79 -6.64
CA CYS A 294 -17.83 25.69 -7.80
C CYS A 294 -18.71 25.11 -8.93
N MET A 295 -18.68 23.79 -9.12
CA MET A 295 -19.41 23.09 -10.19
C MET A 295 -20.90 22.87 -9.91
N GLY A 296 -21.32 22.70 -8.66
CA GLY A 296 -22.72 22.37 -8.31
C GLY A 296 -23.21 22.90 -6.97
N GLY A 297 -22.51 23.86 -6.37
CA GLY A 297 -22.84 24.42 -5.05
C GLY A 297 -22.74 23.39 -3.92
N GLU A 298 -23.50 23.64 -2.85
CA GLU A 298 -23.47 22.78 -1.66
C GLU A 298 -23.80 21.31 -1.95
N GLU A 299 -24.71 21.02 -2.88
CA GLU A 299 -25.17 19.64 -3.12
C GLU A 299 -24.06 18.76 -3.69
N ARG A 300 -23.29 19.28 -4.66
CA ARG A 300 -22.14 18.55 -5.21
C ARG A 300 -20.96 18.52 -4.22
N ALA A 301 -20.80 19.55 -3.38
CA ALA A 301 -19.83 19.51 -2.27
C ALA A 301 -20.18 18.43 -1.22
N LYS A 302 -21.47 18.27 -0.88
CA LYS A 302 -21.98 17.21 0.01
C LYS A 302 -21.69 15.81 -0.53
N HIS A 303 -21.71 15.61 -1.85
CA HIS A 303 -21.31 14.31 -2.44
C HIS A 303 -19.84 13.96 -2.14
N VAL A 304 -18.92 14.93 -2.17
CA VAL A 304 -17.52 14.71 -1.80
C VAL A 304 -17.35 14.56 -0.28
N LEU A 305 -18.19 15.24 0.51
CA LEU A 305 -18.23 15.00 1.96
C LEU A 305 -18.68 13.56 2.27
N PHE A 306 -19.69 13.03 1.59
CA PHE A 306 -20.13 11.64 1.79
C PHE A 306 -19.04 10.65 1.39
N ASP A 307 -18.39 10.83 0.23
CA ASP A 307 -17.25 10.01 -0.22
C ASP A 307 -16.06 10.06 0.77
N TYR A 308 -15.76 11.26 1.30
CA TYR A 308 -14.78 11.42 2.38
C TYR A 308 -15.19 10.65 3.64
N VAL A 309 -16.39 10.87 4.17
CA VAL A 309 -16.89 10.25 5.39
C VAL A 309 -16.99 8.73 5.26
N GLU A 310 -17.43 8.21 4.11
CA GLU A 310 -17.48 6.78 3.81
C GLU A 310 -16.06 6.20 3.74
N THR A 311 -15.13 6.80 2.98
CA THR A 311 -13.73 6.33 2.96
C THR A 311 -13.04 6.44 4.34
N CYS A 312 -13.44 7.42 5.16
CA CYS A 312 -12.89 7.75 6.49
C CYS A 312 -13.40 6.83 7.62
N ALA A 313 -14.63 6.31 7.47
CA ALA A 313 -15.23 5.32 8.36
C ALA A 313 -14.97 3.87 7.91
N ALA A 314 -14.71 3.64 6.62
CA ALA A 314 -14.21 2.36 6.13
C ALA A 314 -12.88 2.01 6.82
N PRO A 315 -12.60 0.74 7.11
CA PRO A 315 -11.29 0.32 7.59
C PRO A 315 -10.19 0.40 6.51
N GLU A 316 -8.93 0.12 6.88
CA GLU A 316 -7.81 0.14 5.93
C GLU A 316 -7.93 -1.09 5.03
N THR A 317 -8.56 -0.93 3.87
CA THR A 317 -8.94 -1.96 2.87
C THR A 317 -7.91 -3.05 2.48
N ARG A 318 -6.65 -2.99 2.93
CA ARG A 318 -5.63 -4.04 2.73
C ARG A 318 -4.64 -4.11 3.91
N GLY A 319 -5.00 -4.79 4.99
CA GLY A 319 -4.03 -5.21 6.01
C GLY A 319 -2.89 -6.00 5.36
N THR A 320 -1.63 -5.71 5.76
CA THR A 320 -0.44 -6.37 5.19
C THR A 320 0.54 -6.71 6.29
N CYS A 321 0.77 -7.99 6.51
CA CYS A 321 1.78 -8.53 7.41
C CYS A 321 2.93 -9.16 6.60
N VAL A 322 4.17 -9.05 7.09
CA VAL A 322 5.37 -9.53 6.42
C VAL A 322 6.23 -10.34 7.39
N LEU A 323 6.71 -11.49 6.94
CA LEU A 323 7.85 -12.20 7.51
C LEU A 323 9.06 -12.02 6.56
N SER A 324 10.15 -11.51 7.11
CA SER A 324 11.43 -11.17 6.47
C SER A 324 12.60 -11.78 7.27
N GLY A 325 13.76 -12.06 6.65
CA GLY A 325 14.91 -12.69 7.33
C GLY A 325 14.57 -13.96 8.12
N HIS A 326 13.56 -14.71 7.66
CA HIS A 326 12.88 -15.83 8.35
C HIS A 326 12.33 -15.56 9.76
N THR A 327 12.62 -14.40 10.37
CA THR A 327 12.47 -14.15 11.82
C THR A 327 12.06 -12.72 12.20
N PHE A 328 12.05 -11.77 11.25
CA PHE A 328 11.57 -10.40 11.45
C PHE A 328 10.13 -10.27 10.94
N TYR A 329 9.24 -9.80 11.81
CA TYR A 329 7.82 -9.65 11.54
C TYR A 329 7.42 -8.17 11.54
N ASP A 330 6.72 -7.75 10.48
CA ASP A 330 5.93 -6.52 10.44
C ASP A 330 4.45 -6.95 10.47
N THR A 331 3.67 -6.48 11.46
CA THR A 331 2.25 -6.86 11.65
C THR A 331 1.29 -6.13 10.71
N PHE A 332 0.00 -6.51 10.72
CA PHE A 332 -1.04 -5.81 9.94
C PHE A 332 -1.11 -4.31 10.28
N ASP A 333 -0.90 -3.92 11.54
CA ASP A 333 -0.89 -2.52 12.00
C ASP A 333 0.52 -1.91 12.08
N LYS A 334 1.49 -2.57 11.45
CA LYS A 334 2.89 -2.15 11.23
C LYS A 334 3.76 -2.10 12.51
N ALA A 335 3.36 -2.76 13.58
CA ALA A 335 4.28 -3.10 14.68
C ALA A 335 5.43 -3.97 14.15
N ARG A 336 6.61 -3.87 14.77
CA ARG A 336 7.83 -4.57 14.32
C ARG A 336 8.53 -5.26 15.46
N TYR A 337 8.90 -6.51 15.25
CA TYR A 337 9.72 -7.27 16.19
C TYR A 337 10.47 -8.41 15.50
N GLN A 338 11.41 -9.00 16.24
CA GLN A 338 12.13 -10.21 15.86
C GLN A 338 11.72 -11.34 16.78
N PHE A 339 11.46 -12.52 16.21
CA PHE A 339 11.07 -13.72 16.96
C PHE A 339 11.84 -14.93 16.43
N GLN A 340 12.51 -15.66 17.34
CA GLN A 340 13.42 -16.75 17.00
C GLN A 340 13.24 -17.97 17.90
N GLY A 341 13.42 -19.14 17.29
CA GLY A 341 13.33 -20.46 17.92
C GLY A 341 12.64 -21.50 17.01
N PRO A 342 12.90 -22.80 17.20
CA PRO A 342 12.31 -23.89 16.41
C PRO A 342 10.83 -24.11 16.70
N CYS A 343 9.98 -23.25 16.14
CA CYS A 343 8.53 -23.37 16.21
C CYS A 343 8.00 -24.27 15.09
N LYS A 344 7.61 -25.51 15.43
CA LYS A 344 7.08 -26.49 14.46
C LYS A 344 5.84 -26.03 13.70
N GLU A 345 5.00 -25.22 14.34
CA GLU A 345 3.77 -24.68 13.75
C GLU A 345 3.44 -23.38 14.49
N LEU A 346 3.88 -22.26 13.93
CA LEU A 346 3.70 -20.92 14.48
C LEU A 346 2.50 -20.24 13.82
N LEU A 347 1.55 -19.75 14.61
CA LEU A 347 0.37 -19.07 14.09
C LEU A 347 0.73 -17.65 13.63
N MET A 348 0.97 -17.49 12.33
CA MET A 348 1.32 -16.19 11.75
C MET A 348 0.10 -15.27 11.73
N ALA A 349 -1.02 -15.73 11.17
CA ALA A 349 -2.27 -14.98 11.17
C ALA A 349 -3.47 -15.93 11.09
N ALA A 350 -4.60 -15.57 11.67
CA ALA A 350 -5.87 -16.24 11.46
C ALA A 350 -7.05 -15.26 11.60
N ASP A 351 -8.18 -15.59 10.99
CA ASP A 351 -9.48 -15.04 11.37
C ASP A 351 -9.92 -15.73 12.67
N CYS A 352 -9.87 -14.99 13.78
CA CYS A 352 -10.18 -15.51 15.10
C CYS A 352 -11.62 -15.17 15.55
N TYR A 353 -12.43 -14.57 14.66
CA TYR A 353 -13.84 -14.25 14.90
C TYR A 353 -14.76 -15.30 14.25
N TRP A 354 -14.63 -15.55 12.94
CA TRP A 354 -15.42 -16.55 12.23
C TRP A 354 -14.69 -17.89 12.03
N ASN A 355 -13.39 -17.97 12.31
CA ASN A 355 -12.56 -19.19 12.17
C ASN A 355 -12.55 -19.74 10.73
N THR A 356 -12.60 -18.85 9.73
CA THR A 356 -12.67 -19.20 8.30
C THR A 356 -11.32 -19.63 7.73
N TRP A 357 -10.22 -18.97 8.13
CA TRP A 357 -8.87 -19.21 7.61
C TRP A 357 -7.76 -19.03 8.66
N ASP A 358 -6.62 -19.68 8.41
CA ASP A 358 -5.36 -19.48 9.12
C ASP A 358 -4.13 -19.69 8.23
N VAL A 359 -3.08 -18.91 8.49
CA VAL A 359 -1.74 -19.00 7.92
C VAL A 359 -0.77 -19.33 9.04
N LYS A 360 -0.02 -20.43 8.86
CA LYS A 360 0.99 -20.89 9.81
C LYS A 360 2.33 -21.11 9.13
N VAL A 361 3.41 -20.88 9.89
CA VAL A 361 4.78 -21.10 9.45
C VAL A 361 5.41 -22.20 10.29
N SER A 362 6.03 -23.18 9.66
CA SER A 362 6.90 -24.16 10.32
C SER A 362 8.34 -23.76 10.13
N HIS A 363 9.09 -23.73 11.24
CA HIS A 363 10.48 -23.34 11.29
C HIS A 363 11.38 -24.53 11.64
N ARG A 364 12.59 -24.57 11.04
CA ARG A 364 13.63 -25.57 11.33
C ARG A 364 14.96 -24.90 11.68
N ASP A 365 15.71 -25.52 12.59
CA ASP A 365 17.04 -25.06 12.97
C ASP A 365 18.09 -25.46 11.91
N VAL A 366 18.94 -24.50 11.54
CA VAL A 366 20.08 -24.66 10.62
C VAL A 366 21.32 -24.07 11.30
N GLU A 367 22.07 -24.94 11.98
CA GLU A 367 23.31 -24.64 12.72
C GLU A 367 23.21 -23.55 13.80
N SER A 368 23.20 -22.27 13.39
CA SER A 368 23.23 -21.07 14.24
C SER A 368 22.01 -20.17 14.08
N TYR A 369 21.11 -20.47 13.14
CA TYR A 369 19.90 -19.71 12.84
C TYR A 369 18.72 -20.63 12.58
N THR A 370 17.55 -20.05 12.37
CA THR A 370 16.29 -20.76 12.10
C THR A 370 15.76 -20.30 10.73
N GLU A 371 15.36 -21.23 9.87
CA GLU A 371 14.75 -20.92 8.57
C GLU A 371 13.31 -21.45 8.46
N VAL A 372 12.58 -20.96 7.44
CA VAL A 372 11.23 -21.45 7.12
C VAL A 372 11.34 -22.79 6.40
N GLU A 373 10.68 -23.82 6.91
CA GLU A 373 10.56 -25.13 6.29
C GLU A 373 9.30 -25.23 5.40
N LYS A 374 8.18 -24.71 5.94
CA LYS A 374 6.84 -24.86 5.35
C LYS A 374 5.97 -23.65 5.70
N VAL A 375 5.13 -23.23 4.75
CA VAL A 375 3.95 -22.39 5.03
C VAL A 375 2.70 -23.24 4.82
N THR A 376 1.79 -23.21 5.80
CA THR A 376 0.49 -23.89 5.74
C THR A 376 -0.58 -22.83 5.67
N ILE A 377 -1.42 -22.85 4.63
CA ILE A 377 -2.56 -21.95 4.46
C ILE A 377 -3.81 -22.82 4.48
N ARG A 378 -4.71 -22.59 5.42
CA ARG A 378 -5.97 -23.33 5.55
C ARG A 378 -7.14 -22.38 5.39
N LYS A 379 -8.15 -22.80 4.62
CA LYS A 379 -9.51 -22.26 4.66
C LYS A 379 -10.47 -23.44 4.79
N GLN A 380 -11.24 -23.48 5.88
CA GLN A 380 -12.23 -24.54 6.14
C GLN A 380 -11.65 -25.97 5.93
N SER A 381 -12.03 -26.65 4.84
CA SER A 381 -11.52 -27.98 4.44
C SER A 381 -10.37 -27.93 3.41
N THR A 382 -10.12 -26.80 2.75
CA THR A 382 -8.98 -26.60 1.85
C THR A 382 -7.72 -26.35 2.67
N VAL A 383 -6.66 -27.11 2.40
CA VAL A 383 -5.31 -26.88 2.95
C VAL A 383 -4.33 -26.80 1.79
N VAL A 384 -3.55 -25.73 1.75
CA VAL A 384 -2.45 -25.49 0.82
C VAL A 384 -1.14 -25.50 1.60
N ASP A 385 -0.27 -26.44 1.26
CA ASP A 385 1.05 -26.60 1.85
C ASP A 385 2.12 -26.12 0.86
N LEU A 386 2.90 -25.10 1.25
CA LEU A 386 4.05 -24.59 0.50
C LEU A 386 5.32 -25.06 1.21
N ILE A 387 6.04 -26.02 0.62
CA ILE A 387 7.23 -26.65 1.21
C ILE A 387 8.48 -26.09 0.52
N VAL A 388 9.44 -25.59 1.30
CA VAL A 388 10.66 -24.95 0.77
C VAL A 388 11.52 -25.92 -0.03
N ASP A 389 11.71 -27.15 0.48
CA ASP A 389 12.53 -28.16 -0.18
C ASP A 389 11.92 -28.59 -1.51
N GLY A 390 12.56 -28.20 -2.61
CA GLY A 390 12.10 -28.44 -3.98
C GLY A 390 10.93 -27.55 -4.43
N LYS A 391 10.56 -26.51 -3.66
CA LYS A 391 9.42 -25.62 -3.93
C LYS A 391 8.10 -26.36 -4.21
N GLN A 392 7.82 -27.41 -3.44
CA GLN A 392 6.60 -28.22 -3.61
C GLN A 392 5.36 -27.45 -3.17
N VAL A 393 4.27 -27.58 -3.93
CA VAL A 393 2.93 -27.07 -3.58
C VAL A 393 1.97 -28.25 -3.52
N LYS A 394 1.29 -28.43 -2.38
CA LYS A 394 0.28 -29.46 -2.21
C LYS A 394 -1.06 -28.84 -1.84
N VAL A 395 -2.14 -29.34 -2.44
CA VAL A 395 -3.51 -28.95 -2.11
C VAL A 395 -4.26 -30.19 -1.66
N GLY A 396 -4.86 -30.15 -0.47
CA GLY A 396 -5.48 -31.33 0.16
C GLY A 396 -4.48 -32.48 0.42
N GLY A 397 -3.19 -32.18 0.52
CA GLY A 397 -2.11 -33.16 0.68
C GLY A 397 -1.58 -33.79 -0.63
N VAL A 398 -2.10 -33.40 -1.79
CA VAL A 398 -1.67 -33.90 -3.11
C VAL A 398 -0.84 -32.84 -3.84
N ASP A 399 0.30 -33.21 -4.42
CA ASP A 399 1.13 -32.33 -5.25
C ASP A 399 0.39 -31.81 -6.48
N VAL A 400 0.48 -30.50 -6.73
CA VAL A 400 -0.19 -29.82 -7.87
C VAL A 400 0.79 -29.11 -8.79
N SER A 401 0.45 -29.06 -10.09
CA SER A 401 1.11 -28.19 -11.06
C SER A 401 0.62 -26.74 -10.94
N ILE A 402 1.52 -25.77 -11.10
CA ILE A 402 1.20 -24.33 -11.09
C ILE A 402 1.21 -23.80 -12.54
N PRO A 403 0.20 -23.01 -12.99
CA PRO A 403 -0.93 -22.48 -12.23
C PRO A 403 -1.94 -23.57 -11.81
N TYR A 404 -2.49 -23.40 -10.61
CA TYR A 404 -3.59 -24.20 -10.06
C TYR A 404 -4.79 -23.28 -9.78
N SER A 405 -5.99 -23.76 -10.05
CA SER A 405 -7.23 -23.04 -9.73
C SER A 405 -8.32 -24.03 -9.28
N SER A 406 -9.14 -23.58 -8.34
CA SER A 406 -10.35 -24.25 -7.85
C SER A 406 -11.39 -23.20 -7.46
N GLU A 407 -12.60 -23.65 -7.10
CA GLU A 407 -13.74 -22.80 -6.72
C GLU A 407 -13.40 -21.64 -5.77
N ASN A 408 -12.48 -21.85 -4.83
CA ASN A 408 -12.13 -20.89 -3.78
C ASN A 408 -10.63 -20.59 -3.65
N THR A 409 -9.76 -21.15 -4.50
CA THR A 409 -8.29 -21.03 -4.36
C THR A 409 -7.61 -20.89 -5.72
N SER A 410 -6.82 -19.82 -5.90
CA SER A 410 -6.00 -19.58 -7.09
C SER A 410 -4.51 -19.54 -6.70
N ILE A 411 -3.66 -20.25 -7.43
CA ILE A 411 -2.22 -20.33 -7.16
C ILE A 411 -1.42 -20.12 -8.44
N TYR A 412 -0.56 -19.11 -8.47
CA TYR A 412 0.22 -18.72 -9.66
C TYR A 412 1.58 -18.11 -9.31
N TRP A 413 2.51 -18.13 -10.27
CA TRP A 413 3.83 -17.50 -10.14
C TRP A 413 3.79 -16.02 -10.58
N GLN A 414 4.50 -15.18 -9.83
CA GLN A 414 4.82 -13.79 -10.13
C GLN A 414 6.36 -13.64 -10.15
N ASP A 415 6.89 -12.77 -11.03
CA ASP A 415 8.34 -12.57 -11.29
C ASP A 415 9.17 -13.88 -11.45
N GLY A 416 8.52 -14.98 -11.82
CA GLY A 416 9.12 -16.31 -12.00
C GLY A 416 9.43 -17.09 -10.71
N ASP A 417 9.41 -16.47 -9.52
CA ASP A 417 9.85 -17.11 -8.27
C ASP A 417 9.05 -16.74 -7.00
N ILE A 418 8.10 -15.81 -7.08
CA ILE A 418 7.14 -15.50 -6.01
C ILE A 418 5.86 -16.27 -6.30
N LEU A 419 5.51 -17.24 -5.45
CA LEU A 419 4.23 -17.93 -5.55
C LEU A 419 3.18 -17.11 -4.81
N THR A 420 2.07 -16.79 -5.49
CA THR A 420 0.89 -16.17 -4.89
C THR A 420 -0.22 -17.19 -4.78
N THR A 421 -0.70 -17.41 -3.56
CA THR A 421 -1.92 -18.15 -3.25
C THR A 421 -2.98 -17.14 -2.82
N ALA A 422 -4.09 -17.05 -3.55
CA ALA A 422 -5.23 -16.21 -3.23
C ALA A 422 -6.46 -17.07 -2.92
N ILE A 423 -7.24 -16.66 -1.91
CA ILE A 423 -8.35 -17.43 -1.35
C ILE A 423 -9.62 -16.57 -1.29
N LEU A 424 -10.68 -17.10 -1.89
CA LEU A 424 -11.95 -16.42 -2.15
C LEU A 424 -13.10 -16.98 -1.30
N PRO A 425 -14.07 -16.16 -0.86
CA PRO A 425 -14.20 -14.72 -1.11
C PRO A 425 -13.48 -13.84 -0.07
N GLU A 426 -12.75 -14.39 0.89
CA GLU A 426 -12.16 -13.68 2.03
C GLU A 426 -11.00 -12.71 1.67
N ALA A 427 -10.59 -12.66 0.39
CA ALA A 427 -9.48 -11.83 -0.09
C ALA A 427 -8.16 -12.01 0.68
N LEU A 428 -7.94 -13.23 1.21
CA LEU A 428 -6.70 -13.66 1.82
C LEU A 428 -5.69 -13.97 0.71
N VAL A 429 -4.59 -13.21 0.66
CA VAL A 429 -3.57 -13.33 -0.39
C VAL A 429 -2.21 -13.53 0.25
N VAL A 430 -1.63 -14.71 0.06
CA VAL A 430 -0.33 -15.11 0.61
C VAL A 430 0.70 -15.19 -0.52
N LYS A 431 1.74 -14.37 -0.45
CA LYS A 431 2.88 -14.37 -1.38
C LYS A 431 4.12 -14.94 -0.71
N PHE A 432 4.77 -15.94 -1.31
CA PHE A 432 5.96 -16.58 -0.76
C PHE A 432 7.03 -16.81 -1.83
N ASN A 433 8.28 -16.40 -1.57
CA ASN A 433 9.40 -16.59 -2.50
C ASN A 433 10.14 -17.94 -2.34
N PHE A 434 9.69 -18.81 -1.42
CA PHE A 434 10.38 -20.04 -1.00
C PHE A 434 11.83 -19.79 -0.50
N LYS A 435 12.08 -18.63 0.11
CA LYS A 435 13.29 -18.32 0.88
C LYS A 435 12.91 -17.68 2.22
N GLN A 436 13.00 -16.34 2.30
CA GLN A 436 12.89 -15.56 3.53
C GLN A 436 11.86 -14.44 3.46
N LEU A 437 11.11 -14.30 2.34
CA LEU A 437 10.01 -13.34 2.22
C LEU A 437 8.67 -14.06 2.08
N LEU A 438 7.82 -13.87 3.08
CA LEU A 438 6.42 -14.30 3.12
C LEU A 438 5.56 -13.06 3.45
N VAL A 439 4.58 -12.76 2.61
CA VAL A 439 3.67 -11.63 2.79
C VAL A 439 2.24 -12.16 2.86
N VAL A 440 1.50 -11.77 3.90
CA VAL A 440 0.09 -12.07 4.07
C VAL A 440 -0.68 -10.76 3.92
N HIS A 441 -1.55 -10.68 2.93
CA HIS A 441 -2.54 -9.62 2.82
C HIS A 441 -3.92 -10.15 3.20
N ILE A 442 -4.67 -9.29 3.88
CA ILE A 442 -6.08 -9.46 4.21
C ILE A 442 -6.83 -8.18 3.81
N ARG A 443 -8.15 -8.24 3.77
CA ARG A 443 -9.01 -7.07 3.61
C ARG A 443 -10.08 -7.04 4.69
N ASP A 444 -10.98 -6.08 4.60
CA ASP A 444 -12.28 -6.20 5.26
C ASP A 444 -13.02 -7.48 4.83
N PRO A 445 -13.79 -8.11 5.74
CA PRO A 445 -14.27 -7.54 7.00
C PRO A 445 -13.41 -7.87 8.25
N PHE A 446 -12.09 -8.12 8.13
CA PHE A 446 -11.26 -8.58 9.26
C PHE A 446 -10.76 -7.50 10.25
N ASP A 447 -11.14 -6.21 10.09
CA ASP A 447 -10.84 -5.12 11.06
C ASP A 447 -11.16 -5.53 12.52
N GLY A 448 -10.15 -5.59 13.38
CA GLY A 448 -10.26 -6.00 14.78
C GLY A 448 -10.67 -7.46 15.02
N LYS A 449 -10.43 -8.36 14.06
CA LYS A 449 -10.89 -9.77 14.10
C LYS A 449 -9.80 -10.82 13.84
N THR A 450 -8.57 -10.42 13.52
CA THR A 450 -7.47 -11.39 13.39
C THR A 450 -6.85 -11.74 14.75
N CYS A 451 -6.05 -12.79 14.78
CA CYS A 451 -5.09 -13.04 15.84
C CYS A 451 -3.89 -13.87 15.34
N GLY A 452 -2.92 -14.11 16.23
CA GLY A 452 -1.61 -14.64 15.91
C GLY A 452 -0.55 -13.54 15.84
N ILE A 453 0.62 -13.89 15.34
CA ILE A 453 1.80 -13.00 15.26
C ILE A 453 1.52 -11.68 14.52
N CYS A 454 0.75 -11.73 13.44
CA CYS A 454 0.44 -10.56 12.62
C CYS A 454 -0.52 -9.56 13.28
N GLY A 455 -0.95 -9.79 14.52
CA GLY A 455 -1.78 -8.84 15.25
C GLY A 455 -3.28 -9.05 15.13
N ASN A 456 -4.04 -8.08 15.63
CA ASN A 456 -5.51 -8.10 15.59
C ASN A 456 -6.14 -7.23 14.48
N TYR A 457 -5.32 -6.42 13.78
CA TYR A 457 -5.72 -5.57 12.66
C TYR A 457 -6.78 -4.52 13.07
N ASN A 458 -6.54 -3.82 14.19
CA ASN A 458 -7.39 -2.76 14.74
C ASN A 458 -6.83 -1.34 14.54
N GLN A 459 -5.68 -1.22 13.87
CA GLN A 459 -4.91 0.02 13.60
C GLN A 459 -4.10 0.58 14.79
N ASP A 460 -3.94 -0.18 15.89
CA ASP A 460 -3.10 0.14 17.06
C ASP A 460 -1.93 -0.86 17.25
N SER A 461 -0.82 -0.56 16.57
CA SER A 461 0.49 -1.20 16.72
C SER A 461 1.04 -1.34 18.16
N THR A 462 0.42 -0.72 19.16
CA THR A 462 0.85 -0.83 20.56
C THR A 462 0.20 -1.98 21.33
N ASP A 463 -0.90 -2.56 20.85
CA ASP A 463 -1.50 -3.77 21.45
C ASP A 463 -1.09 -5.08 20.74
N ASP A 464 -0.67 -5.01 19.47
CA ASP A 464 -0.15 -6.10 18.62
C ASP A 464 0.88 -7.06 19.26
N PHE A 465 1.53 -6.67 20.36
CA PHE A 465 2.42 -7.53 21.13
C PHE A 465 1.63 -8.51 22.04
N PHE A 466 0.89 -9.43 21.42
CA PHE A 466 0.18 -10.51 22.10
C PHE A 466 1.06 -11.76 22.30
N ASP A 467 0.81 -12.48 23.40
CA ASP A 467 1.43 -13.77 23.67
C ASP A 467 1.10 -14.77 22.55
N ALA A 468 2.11 -15.18 21.78
CA ALA A 468 1.92 -16.19 20.74
C ALA A 468 1.56 -17.54 21.39
N GLU A 469 0.30 -17.98 21.24
CA GLU A 469 -0.21 -19.26 21.78
C GLU A 469 0.39 -20.47 21.03
N GLY A 470 1.67 -20.71 21.27
CA GLY A 470 2.47 -21.81 20.74
C GLY A 470 3.67 -22.06 21.64
N ALA A 471 4.02 -23.33 21.87
CA ALA A 471 4.98 -23.73 22.91
C ALA A 471 6.46 -23.49 22.51
N CYS A 472 6.82 -22.24 22.20
CA CYS A 472 8.16 -21.83 21.81
C CYS A 472 8.93 -21.22 22.99
N ALA A 473 10.16 -21.67 23.19
CA ALA A 473 11.08 -21.01 24.11
C ALA A 473 11.76 -19.85 23.37
N LEU A 474 11.60 -18.62 23.87
CA LEU A 474 12.34 -17.46 23.36
C LEU A 474 13.84 -17.68 23.57
N THR A 475 14.56 -18.03 22.50
CA THR A 475 16.02 -17.92 22.50
C THR A 475 16.38 -16.44 22.46
N PRO A 476 17.21 -15.93 23.40
CA PRO A 476 17.72 -14.57 23.31
C PRO A 476 18.41 -14.35 21.96
N ASN A 477 18.30 -13.15 21.40
CA ASN A 477 18.90 -12.83 20.11
C ASN A 477 20.36 -13.32 20.07
N PRO A 478 20.77 -14.08 19.03
CA PRO A 478 22.14 -14.54 18.88
C PRO A 478 23.10 -13.35 18.84
N PRO A 479 24.40 -13.57 19.16
CA PRO A 479 25.37 -12.49 19.25
C PRO A 479 25.38 -11.66 17.95
N GLY A 480 25.19 -10.35 18.10
CA GLY A 480 25.36 -9.41 17.00
C GLY A 480 26.80 -9.36 16.49
N CYS A 481 27.01 -8.60 15.41
CA CYS A 481 28.28 -8.43 14.72
C CYS A 481 29.51 -8.41 15.64
N THR A 482 30.47 -9.28 15.34
CA THR A 482 31.83 -9.12 15.89
C THR A 482 32.45 -7.81 15.39
N GLU A 483 33.39 -7.25 16.15
CA GLU A 483 34.13 -6.03 15.78
C GLU A 483 34.89 -6.16 14.44
N GLU A 484 35.16 -7.40 13.98
CA GLU A 484 35.79 -7.68 12.68
C GLU A 484 34.78 -7.68 11.52
N GLN A 485 33.57 -8.23 11.72
CA GLN A 485 32.50 -8.21 10.71
C GLN A 485 31.90 -6.82 10.51
N LYS A 486 31.76 -6.06 11.60
CA LYS A 486 30.95 -4.83 11.66
C LYS A 486 31.30 -3.76 10.61
N PRO A 487 32.58 -3.41 10.33
CA PRO A 487 32.88 -2.37 9.35
C PRO A 487 32.46 -2.74 7.92
N GLU A 488 32.52 -4.02 7.56
CA GLU A 488 32.12 -4.51 6.24
C GLU A 488 30.59 -4.65 6.15
N ALA A 489 29.94 -5.11 7.23
CA ALA A 489 28.48 -5.13 7.36
C ALA A 489 27.90 -3.72 7.17
N GLU A 490 28.46 -2.71 7.84
CA GLU A 490 28.07 -1.30 7.70
C GLU A 490 28.32 -0.81 6.27
N ARG A 491 29.46 -1.13 5.65
CA ARG A 491 29.80 -0.72 4.28
C ARG A 491 28.79 -1.26 3.26
N LEU A 492 28.53 -2.56 3.28
CA LEU A 492 27.63 -3.22 2.33
C LEU A 492 26.17 -2.78 2.54
N CYS A 493 25.67 -2.86 3.77
CA CYS A 493 24.26 -2.58 4.06
C CYS A 493 23.86 -1.11 3.91
N ASN A 494 24.77 -0.14 4.08
CA ASN A 494 24.47 1.24 3.73
C ASN A 494 24.44 1.45 2.19
N SER A 495 25.26 0.72 1.43
CA SER A 495 25.28 0.85 -0.04
C SER A 495 24.06 0.27 -0.75
N LEU A 496 23.34 -0.66 -0.10
CA LEU A 496 22.11 -1.28 -0.62
C LEU A 496 20.93 -0.29 -0.71
N PHE A 497 20.98 0.85 -0.02
CA PHE A 497 19.87 1.82 0.07
C PHE A 497 20.31 3.22 -0.40
N ASP A 498 20.96 3.27 -1.57
CA ASP A 498 21.36 4.50 -2.25
C ASP A 498 20.16 5.33 -2.77
N SER A 499 20.41 6.52 -3.31
CA SER A 499 19.34 7.40 -3.82
C SER A 499 18.57 6.85 -5.03
N SER A 500 19.19 6.00 -5.86
CA SER A 500 18.58 5.40 -7.05
C SER A 500 17.56 4.32 -6.65
N ILE A 501 17.94 3.49 -5.68
CA ILE A 501 17.08 2.47 -5.08
C ILE A 501 15.98 3.11 -4.23
N ASP A 502 16.30 4.16 -3.48
CA ASP A 502 15.36 4.97 -2.69
C ASP A 502 14.28 5.66 -3.54
N GLU A 503 14.60 6.08 -4.76
CA GLU A 503 13.65 6.68 -5.70
C GLU A 503 12.72 5.64 -6.37
N LYS A 504 13.23 4.47 -6.74
CA LYS A 504 12.43 3.38 -7.35
C LYS A 504 11.56 2.63 -6.34
N CYS A 505 12.14 2.26 -5.22
CA CYS A 505 11.53 1.36 -4.23
C CYS A 505 11.08 2.06 -2.96
N ASN A 506 11.08 3.40 -2.96
CA ASN A 506 10.49 4.25 -1.93
C ASN A 506 10.86 3.83 -0.50
N VAL A 507 12.18 3.80 -0.23
CA VAL A 507 12.73 2.98 0.87
C VAL A 507 12.53 3.65 2.22
N CYS A 508 11.46 3.25 2.89
CA CYS A 508 11.10 3.78 4.19
C CYS A 508 11.72 3.01 5.36
N TYR A 509 12.00 3.74 6.44
CA TYR A 509 12.71 3.26 7.62
C TYR A 509 14.10 2.67 7.31
N LYS A 510 14.90 3.32 6.44
CA LYS A 510 16.28 2.90 6.08
C LYS A 510 17.13 2.41 7.27
N PRO A 511 17.14 3.05 8.46
CA PRO A 511 17.91 2.54 9.60
C PRO A 511 17.49 1.14 10.08
N ASP A 512 16.20 0.81 10.01
CA ASP A 512 15.67 -0.52 10.33
C ASP A 512 16.09 -1.55 9.27
N ARG A 513 16.03 -1.17 7.99
CA ARG A 513 16.51 -2.02 6.87
C ARG A 513 18.00 -2.30 6.95
N ILE A 514 18.81 -1.28 7.23
CA ILE A 514 20.25 -1.41 7.47
C ILE A 514 20.51 -2.32 8.68
N ALA A 515 19.72 -2.21 9.76
CA ALA A 515 19.85 -3.08 10.93
C ALA A 515 19.51 -4.56 10.61
N ARG A 516 18.42 -4.84 9.88
CA ARG A 516 18.09 -6.21 9.41
C ARG A 516 19.18 -6.77 8.50
N CYS A 517 19.64 -5.96 7.53
CA CYS A 517 20.73 -6.33 6.63
C CYS A 517 22.03 -6.67 7.38
N MET A 518 22.44 -5.82 8.33
CA MET A 518 23.63 -6.06 9.14
C MET A 518 23.47 -7.30 10.01
N TYR A 519 22.27 -7.55 10.55
CA TYR A 519 21.98 -8.75 11.32
C TYR A 519 22.16 -10.02 10.47
N GLU A 520 21.56 -10.08 9.28
CA GLU A 520 21.72 -11.22 8.34
C GLU A 520 23.20 -11.44 7.96
N TYR A 521 23.93 -10.36 7.61
CA TYR A 521 25.36 -10.45 7.31
C TYR A 521 26.18 -10.93 8.51
N CYS A 522 25.83 -10.54 9.72
CA CYS A 522 26.58 -10.94 10.91
C CYS A 522 26.28 -12.38 11.35
N LEU A 523 25.14 -12.96 10.96
CA LEU A 523 24.86 -14.40 11.06
C LEU A 523 25.55 -15.23 9.96
N ARG A 524 25.37 -14.85 8.67
CA ARG A 524 25.69 -15.71 7.51
C ARG A 524 26.80 -15.16 6.60
N GLY A 525 27.49 -14.10 7.01
CA GLY A 525 28.47 -13.38 6.19
C GLY A 525 27.86 -12.82 4.91
N GLN A 526 28.65 -12.84 3.83
CA GLN A 526 28.23 -12.39 2.49
C GLN A 526 26.88 -12.99 2.03
N GLN A 527 26.60 -14.25 2.39
CA GLN A 527 25.36 -14.92 2.02
C GLN A 527 24.13 -14.22 2.62
N GLY A 528 24.21 -13.78 3.88
CA GLY A 528 23.12 -13.07 4.55
C GLY A 528 22.84 -11.70 3.93
N PHE A 529 23.88 -10.93 3.61
CA PHE A 529 23.72 -9.69 2.84
C PHE A 529 23.05 -9.95 1.48
N CYS A 530 23.50 -10.96 0.74
CA CYS A 530 22.96 -11.26 -0.58
C CYS A 530 21.51 -11.76 -0.54
N ASP A 531 21.14 -12.61 0.41
CA ASP A 531 19.73 -13.01 0.55
C ASP A 531 18.85 -11.84 1.01
N HIS A 532 19.34 -10.93 1.86
CA HIS A 532 18.62 -9.71 2.21
C HIS A 532 18.45 -8.75 1.01
N ALA A 533 19.47 -8.62 0.15
CA ALA A 533 19.36 -7.86 -1.09
C ALA A 533 18.34 -8.49 -2.07
N TRP A 534 18.29 -9.82 -2.17
CA TRP A 534 17.28 -10.55 -2.94
C TRP A 534 15.88 -10.47 -2.33
N GLU A 535 15.75 -10.51 -1.00
CA GLU A 535 14.48 -10.27 -0.28
C GLU A 535 13.94 -8.88 -0.59
N PHE A 536 14.73 -7.84 -0.36
CA PHE A 536 14.33 -6.46 -0.56
C PHE A 536 13.97 -6.15 -2.02
N LYS A 537 14.69 -6.72 -2.99
CA LYS A 537 14.30 -6.72 -4.42
C LYS A 537 12.89 -7.28 -4.63
N LYS A 538 12.57 -8.42 -4.02
CA LYS A 538 11.26 -9.08 -4.17
C LYS A 538 10.16 -8.36 -3.41
N GLU A 539 10.46 -7.71 -2.28
CA GLU A 539 9.51 -6.85 -1.59
C GLU A 539 9.17 -5.60 -2.42
N CYS A 540 10.17 -4.97 -3.05
CA CYS A 540 9.94 -3.86 -3.98
C CYS A 540 9.06 -4.30 -5.18
N TYR A 541 9.30 -5.48 -5.76
CA TYR A 541 8.43 -6.03 -6.80
C TYR A 541 6.99 -6.28 -6.28
N ILE A 542 6.81 -6.79 -5.05
CA ILE A 542 5.49 -7.03 -4.46
C ILE A 542 4.72 -5.72 -4.21
N LYS A 543 5.42 -4.67 -3.78
CA LYS A 543 4.82 -3.37 -3.41
C LYS A 543 4.62 -2.41 -4.57
N HIS A 544 5.51 -2.45 -5.56
CA HIS A 544 5.63 -1.41 -6.59
C HIS A 544 5.62 -1.97 -8.02
N GLY A 545 5.99 -3.24 -8.18
CA GLY A 545 6.13 -3.91 -9.48
C GLY A 545 7.46 -3.63 -10.17
N ASP A 546 8.41 -2.98 -9.49
CA ASP A 546 9.72 -2.65 -10.05
C ASP A 546 10.77 -3.74 -9.75
N THR A 547 11.61 -4.01 -10.75
CA THR A 547 12.67 -5.01 -10.66
C THR A 547 14.01 -4.33 -10.44
N LEU A 548 14.54 -4.41 -9.22
CA LEU A 548 15.92 -4.01 -8.95
C LEU A 548 16.92 -4.98 -9.58
N GLU A 549 18.11 -4.47 -9.91
CA GLU A 549 19.31 -5.30 -9.99
C GLU A 549 19.84 -5.52 -8.56
N VAL A 550 20.33 -6.72 -8.25
CA VAL A 550 21.06 -6.97 -7.00
C VAL A 550 22.53 -6.59 -7.16
N PRO A 551 23.25 -6.25 -6.08
CA PRO A 551 24.68 -5.95 -6.15
C PRO A 551 25.48 -7.05 -6.88
N PRO A 552 26.49 -6.72 -7.71
CA PRO A 552 27.26 -7.69 -8.49
C PRO A 552 27.91 -8.82 -7.67
N GLU A 553 28.20 -8.58 -6.40
CA GLU A 553 28.67 -9.56 -5.42
C GLU A 553 27.61 -10.57 -4.95
N CYS A 554 26.39 -10.49 -5.51
CA CYS A 554 25.21 -11.31 -5.21
C CYS A 554 24.51 -11.85 -6.48
N GLN A 555 25.21 -11.84 -7.63
CA GLN A 555 24.78 -12.35 -8.93
C GLN A 555 25.48 -13.69 -9.26
#